data_AF-A0A2J7ZJ88-F1
#
_entry.id   AF-A0A2J7ZJ88-F1
#
_cell.length_a   1.000
_cell.length_b   1.000
_cell.length_c   1.000
_cell.angle_alpha   90.00
_cell.angle_beta   90.00
_cell.angle_gamma   90.00
#
_symmetry.space_group_name_H-M   'P 1'
#
loop_
_entity.id
_entity.type
_entity.pdbx_description
1 polymer ?
#
loop_
_entity_poly.entity_id
_entity_poly.type
_entity_poly.pdbx_seq_one_letter_code
_entity_poly.pdbx_strand_id
1 'polypeptide(L)'
;MKGLPLDTVDDPYLHDFLHYLQPTYQPCVILKEHINNVGVEKVAWLVTDNTAACKLAPQLVCKTNGFMHIQDGRCQMHAFALGMTSSVAHEFFKLLITDALKVVTFFCASHEPLALLK
;
A
#
# COMPACT_ATOMS: atom_id res chain seq x y z
N MET A 1 -2.86 20.58 -4.29
CA MET A 1 -2.92 19.73 -3.08
C MET A 1 -1.82 18.69 -3.20
N LYS A 2 -0.90 18.62 -2.22
CA LYS A 2 0.10 17.55 -2.15
C LYS A 2 -0.67 16.26 -1.88
N GLY A 3 -1.00 15.53 -2.93
CA GLY A 3 -1.39 14.13 -2.79
C GLY A 3 -0.27 13.47 -2.01
N LEU A 4 -0.61 12.87 -0.86
CA LEU A 4 0.29 11.93 -0.23
C LEU A 4 0.79 11.01 -1.34
N PRO A 5 2.12 10.92 -1.57
CA PRO A 5 2.61 9.97 -2.54
C PRO A 5 2.10 8.62 -2.05
N LEU A 6 1.25 7.98 -2.86
CA LEU A 6 0.89 6.58 -2.68
C LEU A 6 2.13 5.67 -2.76
N ASP A 7 3.28 6.26 -3.11
CA ASP A 7 4.62 5.85 -2.71
C ASP A 7 4.98 6.45 -1.33
N THR A 8 4.49 5.89 -0.24
CA THR A 8 5.41 5.64 0.89
C THR A 8 6.06 4.31 0.52
N VAL A 9 6.95 4.34 -0.48
CA VAL A 9 8.40 4.33 -0.28
C VAL A 9 8.74 3.29 0.77
N ASP A 10 9.53 2.30 0.35
CA ASP A 10 10.30 1.38 1.19
C ASP A 10 11.21 2.17 2.16
N ASP A 11 10.64 3.00 3.03
CA ASP A 11 11.33 3.74 4.05
C ASP A 11 11.57 2.76 5.19
N PRO A 12 12.81 2.32 5.42
CA PRO A 12 13.13 1.38 6.48
C PRO A 12 12.75 1.94 7.86
N TYR A 13 12.55 3.26 7.98
CA TYR A 13 12.18 3.95 9.21
C TYR A 13 10.67 4.15 9.37
N LEU A 14 9.83 3.79 8.39
CA LEU A 14 8.37 3.94 8.52
C LEU A 14 7.83 3.13 9.71
N HIS A 15 8.37 1.92 9.93
CA HIS A 15 8.00 1.09 11.05
C HIS A 15 8.40 1.75 12.39
N ASP A 16 9.62 2.30 12.46
CA ASP A 16 10.12 3.02 13.64
C ASP A 16 9.34 4.31 13.89
N PHE A 17 8.92 5.00 12.84
CA PHE A 17 8.07 6.18 12.89
C PHE A 17 6.66 5.87 13.38
N LEU A 18 6.04 4.80 12.86
CA LEU A 18 4.73 4.33 13.34
C LEU A 18 4.80 3.86 14.79
N HIS A 19 5.87 3.17 15.19
CA HIS A 19 6.14 2.84 16.60
C HIS A 19 6.39 4.08 17.45
N TYR A 20 7.07 5.10 16.93
CA TYR A 20 7.29 6.36 17.63
C TYR A 20 5.96 7.10 17.88
N LEU A 21 5.09 7.18 16.88
CA LEU A 21 3.77 7.80 16.99
C LEU A 21 2.80 6.98 17.85
N GLN A 22 2.90 5.65 17.77
CA GLN A 22 2.04 4.73 18.51
C GLN A 22 2.90 3.55 19.04
N PRO A 23 3.47 3.68 20.26
CA PRO A 23 4.38 2.69 20.83
C PRO A 23 3.82 1.27 20.95
N THR A 24 2.49 1.16 21.03
CA THR A 24 1.77 -0.12 21.12
C THR A 24 1.46 -0.73 19.75
N TYR A 25 1.80 -0.07 18.64
CA TYR A 25 1.50 -0.56 17.31
C TYR A 25 2.35 -1.80 17.00
N GLN A 26 1.74 -2.98 17.08
CA GLN A 26 2.40 -4.24 16.72
C GLN A 26 1.59 -4.90 15.59
N PRO A 27 1.97 -4.68 14.32
CA PRO A 27 1.16 -5.14 13.18
C PRO A 27 0.93 -6.66 13.19
N CYS A 28 1.90 -7.44 13.70
CA CYS A 28 1.77 -8.90 13.83
C CYS A 28 0.73 -9.33 14.87
N VAL A 29 0.54 -8.57 15.95
CA VAL A 29 -0.48 -8.85 16.98
C VAL A 29 -1.87 -8.57 16.41
N ILE A 30 -2.04 -7.40 15.78
CA ILE A 30 -3.29 -6.99 15.15
C ILE A 30 -3.73 -8.01 14.09
N LEU A 31 -2.80 -8.47 13.26
CA LEU A 31 -3.07 -9.50 12.25
C LEU A 31 -3.52 -10.82 12.88
N LYS A 32 -2.85 -11.29 13.95
CA LYS A 32 -3.24 -12.52 14.66
C LYS A 32 -4.64 -12.42 15.24
N GLU A 33 -4.98 -11.29 15.87
CA GLU A 33 -6.31 -11.05 16.41
C GLU A 33 -7.39 -11.11 15.30
N HIS A 34 -7.15 -10.48 14.16
CA HIS A 34 -8.08 -10.54 13.03
C HIS A 34 -8.23 -11.95 12.47
N ILE A 35 -7.14 -12.70 12.29
CA ILE A 35 -7.19 -14.09 11.81
C ILE A 35 -7.97 -14.97 12.79
N ASN A 36 -7.72 -14.82 14.10
CA ASN A 36 -8.43 -15.55 15.14
C ASN A 36 -9.94 -15.23 15.15
N ASN A 37 -10.32 -13.97 14.96
CA ASN A 37 -11.73 -13.56 14.90
C ASN A 37 -12.47 -14.15 13.69
N VAL A 38 -11.78 -14.35 12.56
CA VAL A 38 -12.34 -15.01 11.37
C VAL A 38 -12.45 -16.54 11.57
N GLY A 39 -11.48 -17.11 12.26
CA GLY A 39 -11.22 -18.55 12.32
C GLY A 39 -9.98 -18.87 11.50
N VAL A 40 -8.92 -19.30 12.19
CA VAL A 40 -7.58 -19.53 11.63
C VAL A 40 -7.62 -20.54 10.48
N GLU A 41 -8.49 -21.53 10.57
CA GLU A 41 -8.73 -22.58 9.58
C GLU A 41 -9.36 -22.08 8.26
N LYS A 42 -9.99 -20.89 8.28
CA LYS A 42 -10.64 -20.30 7.09
C LYS A 42 -9.70 -19.40 6.30
N VAL A 43 -8.54 -19.10 6.87
CA VAL A 43 -7.54 -18.24 6.23
C VAL A 43 -6.46 -19.11 5.63
N ALA A 44 -6.26 -18.99 4.32
CA ALA A 44 -5.23 -19.74 3.61
C ALA A 44 -4.05 -18.84 3.20
N TRP A 45 -4.29 -17.56 2.93
CA TRP A 45 -3.31 -16.64 2.35
C TRP A 45 -3.39 -15.27 3.03
N LEU A 46 -2.23 -14.69 3.35
CA LEU A 46 -2.08 -13.27 3.67
C LEU A 46 -1.45 -12.59 2.47
N VAL A 47 -2.20 -11.70 1.82
CA VAL A 47 -1.74 -10.98 0.62
C VAL A 47 -1.53 -9.52 1.00
N THR A 48 -0.28 -9.08 1.03
CA THR A 48 0.07 -7.70 1.44
C THR A 48 0.92 -7.00 0.39
N ASP A 49 0.95 -5.66 0.43
CA ASP A 49 1.84 -4.86 -0.40
C ASP A 49 3.34 -5.08 -0.05
N ASN A 50 4.23 -4.36 -0.74
CA ASN A 50 5.67 -4.52 -0.55
C ASN A 50 6.27 -3.59 0.52
N THR A 51 5.47 -2.82 1.26
CA THR A 51 6.00 -1.91 2.28
C THR A 51 6.63 -2.68 3.44
N ALA A 52 7.64 -2.10 4.11
CA ALA A 52 8.46 -2.79 5.12
C ALA A 52 7.63 -3.47 6.24
N ALA A 53 6.62 -2.76 6.77
CA ALA A 53 5.71 -3.31 7.80
C ALA A 53 4.83 -4.44 7.27
N CYS A 54 4.31 -4.30 6.05
CA CYS A 54 3.54 -5.31 5.33
C CYS A 54 4.37 -6.52 4.88
N LYS A 55 5.69 -6.40 4.87
CA LYS A 55 6.61 -7.51 4.60
C LYS A 55 6.86 -8.36 5.83
N LEU A 56 7.24 -7.74 6.94
CA LEU A 56 7.67 -8.47 8.14
C LEU A 56 6.51 -9.10 8.91
N ALA A 57 5.39 -8.39 9.04
CA ALA A 57 4.31 -8.87 9.92
C ALA A 57 3.66 -10.18 9.44
N PRO A 58 3.28 -10.37 8.16
CA PRO A 58 2.76 -11.65 7.68
C PRO A 58 3.77 -12.79 7.80
N GLN A 59 5.05 -12.53 7.53
CA GLN A 59 6.11 -13.54 7.68
C GLN A 59 6.23 -14.06 9.11
N LEU A 60 6.14 -13.17 10.09
CA LEU A 60 6.16 -13.55 11.51
C LEU A 60 4.90 -14.34 11.89
N VAL A 61 3.74 -13.97 11.36
CA VAL A 61 2.49 -14.70 11.59
C VAL A 61 2.58 -16.11 10.99
N CYS A 62 2.94 -16.27 9.72
CA CYS A 62 3.00 -17.56 9.05
C CYS A 62 4.08 -18.50 9.63
N LYS A 63 5.06 -17.97 10.38
CA LYS A 63 6.06 -18.77 11.13
C LYS A 63 5.61 -19.15 12.55
N THR A 64 4.46 -18.64 13.01
CA THR A 64 3.92 -18.95 14.34
C THR A 64 3.17 -20.29 14.32
N ASN A 65 3.39 -21.15 15.32
CA ASN A 65 2.62 -22.39 15.50
C ASN A 65 1.11 -22.11 15.47
N GLY A 66 0.36 -22.93 14.74
CA GLY A 66 -1.08 -22.74 14.52
C GLY A 66 -1.44 -21.91 13.29
N PHE A 67 -0.47 -21.20 12.68
CA PHE A 67 -0.68 -20.38 11.48
C PHE A 67 0.15 -20.84 10.28
N MET A 68 0.91 -21.94 10.40
CA MET A 68 1.86 -22.41 9.39
C MET A 68 1.24 -22.86 8.06
N HIS A 69 -0.06 -23.18 8.05
CA HIS A 69 -0.79 -23.50 6.81
C HIS A 69 -1.11 -22.24 5.99
N ILE A 70 -0.98 -21.06 6.59
CA ILE A 70 -1.24 -19.79 5.94
C ILE A 70 -0.01 -19.37 5.12
N GLN A 71 -0.21 -19.12 3.83
CA GLN A 71 0.85 -18.67 2.94
C GLN A 71 0.99 -17.14 2.98
N ASP A 72 2.23 -16.68 3.02
CA ASP A 72 2.56 -15.27 2.81
C ASP A 72 2.71 -15.00 1.30
N GLY A 73 1.87 -14.12 0.76
CA GLY A 73 1.85 -13.72 -0.64
C GLY A 73 2.00 -12.21 -0.80
N ARG A 74 2.65 -11.79 -1.88
CA ARG A 74 2.72 -10.37 -2.27
C ARG A 74 1.55 -10.00 -3.18
N CYS A 75 0.99 -8.81 -2.97
CA CYS A 75 -0.13 -8.31 -3.77
C CYS A 75 0.29 -8.15 -5.25
N GLN A 76 -0.30 -8.96 -6.12
CA GLN A 76 -0.05 -8.91 -7.56
C GLN A 76 -0.52 -7.58 -8.18
N MET A 77 -1.59 -6.98 -7.66
CA MET A 77 -2.05 -5.67 -8.12
C MET A 77 -1.04 -4.56 -7.79
N HIS A 78 -0.33 -4.66 -6.67
CA HIS A 78 0.73 -3.71 -6.34
C HIS A 78 1.93 -3.88 -7.28
N ALA A 79 2.33 -5.12 -7.59
CA ALA A 79 3.37 -5.39 -8.58
C ALA A 79 2.98 -4.89 -9.99
N PHE A 80 1.72 -5.09 -10.39
CA PHE A 80 1.19 -4.56 -11.64
C PHE A 80 1.23 -3.03 -11.67
N ALA A 81 0.78 -2.37 -10.60
CA ALA A 81 0.82 -0.92 -10.49
C ALA A 81 2.26 -0.38 -10.60
N LEU A 82 3.23 -0.99 -9.92
CA LEU A 82 4.64 -0.62 -10.04
C LEU A 82 5.17 -0.77 -11.48
N GLY A 83 4.81 -1.87 -12.15
CA GLY A 83 5.16 -2.09 -13.55
C GLY A 83 4.55 -1.04 -14.49
N MET A 84 3.29 -0.67 -14.26
CA MET A 84 2.62 0.40 -14.99
C MET A 84 3.27 1.75 -14.72
N THR A 85 3.55 2.10 -13.46
CA THR A 85 4.23 3.33 -13.07
C THR A 85 5.60 3.44 -13.75
N SER A 86 6.38 2.36 -13.78
CA SER A 86 7.66 2.33 -14.48
C SER A 86 7.50 2.51 -15.99
N SER A 87 6.49 1.86 -16.58
CA SER A 87 6.20 1.97 -18.01
C SER A 87 5.83 3.41 -18.39
N VAL A 88 4.97 4.06 -17.60
CA VAL A 88 4.54 5.44 -17.86
C VAL A 88 5.61 6.49 -17.56
N ALA A 89 6.60 6.16 -16.74
CA ALA A 89 7.77 7.01 -16.52
C ALA A 89 8.75 7.02 -17.70
N HIS A 90 8.59 6.10 -18.66
CA HIS A 90 9.40 6.08 -19.89
C HIS A 90 9.16 7.37 -20.71
N GLU A 91 10.22 7.91 -21.31
CA GLU A 91 10.20 9.19 -22.03
C GLU A 91 9.12 9.25 -23.13
N PHE A 92 8.81 8.10 -23.76
CA PHE A 92 7.71 7.98 -24.72
C PHE A 92 6.35 8.43 -24.15
N PHE A 93 6.02 8.05 -22.91
CA PHE A 93 4.75 8.38 -22.27
C PHE A 93 4.78 9.70 -21.51
N LYS A 94 5.98 10.16 -21.14
CA LYS A 94 6.19 11.36 -20.33
C LYS A 94 5.58 12.62 -20.96
N LEU A 95 5.67 12.79 -22.28
CA LEU A 95 5.08 13.93 -22.98
C LEU A 95 3.55 13.94 -22.86
N LEU A 96 2.90 12.81 -23.18
CA LEU A 96 1.45 12.65 -23.10
C LEU A 96 0.93 12.90 -21.67
N ILE A 97 1.61 12.34 -20.67
CA ILE A 97 1.20 12.45 -19.27
C ILE A 97 1.42 13.86 -18.74
N THR A 98 2.54 14.51 -19.10
CA THR A 98 2.81 15.88 -18.69
C THR A 98 1.74 16.83 -19.20
N ASP A 99 1.28 16.69 -20.44
CA ASP A 99 0.23 17.54 -20.99
C ASP A 99 -1.13 17.27 -20.34
N ALA A 100 -1.48 16.00 -20.08
CA ALA A 100 -2.69 15.66 -19.33
C ALA A 100 -2.64 16.23 -17.90
N LEU A 101 -1.48 16.18 -17.23
CA LEU A 101 -1.29 16.72 -15.88
C LEU A 101 -1.42 18.25 -15.85
N LYS A 102 -1.05 18.98 -16.91
CA LYS A 102 -1.30 20.44 -17.00
C LYS A 102 -2.79 20.74 -16.98
N VAL A 103 -3.60 19.99 -17.73
CA VAL A 103 -5.07 20.14 -17.75
C VAL A 103 -5.64 19.85 -16.37
N VAL A 104 -5.27 18.73 -15.75
CA VAL A 104 -5.71 18.38 -14.39
C VAL A 104 -5.31 19.47 -13.39
N THR A 105 -4.08 19.99 -13.48
CA THR A 105 -3.59 21.07 -12.61
C THR A 105 -4.42 22.34 -12.77
N PHE A 106 -4.74 22.72 -14.02
CA PHE A 106 -5.61 23.86 -14.30
C PHE A 106 -7.01 23.68 -13.71
N PHE A 107 -7.63 22.50 -13.86
CA PHE A 107 -8.92 22.19 -13.24
C PHE A 107 -8.84 22.22 -11.71
N CYS A 108 -7.82 21.58 -11.10
CA CYS A 108 -7.66 21.62 -9.64
C CYS A 108 -7.45 23.05 -9.10
N ALA A 109 -6.77 23.92 -9.85
CA ALA A 109 -6.52 25.30 -9.46
C ALA A 109 -7.73 26.22 -9.66
N SER A 110 -8.62 25.91 -10.60
CA SER A 110 -9.78 26.75 -10.94
C SER A 110 -10.98 26.60 -10.01
N HIS A 111 -10.94 25.69 -9.01
CA HIS A 111 -12.07 25.32 -8.15
C HIS A 111 -13.33 24.80 -8.90
N GLU A 112 -13.29 24.71 -10.23
CA GLU A 112 -14.36 24.15 -11.07
C GLU A 112 -14.71 22.66 -10.85
N PRO A 113 -13.84 21.78 -10.30
CA PRO A 113 -14.22 20.39 -10.01
C PRO A 113 -15.43 20.30 -9.07
N LEU A 114 -15.65 21.29 -8.21
CA LEU A 114 -16.82 21.39 -7.32
C LEU A 114 -18.07 21.94 -8.03
N ALA A 115 -17.92 22.61 -9.17
CA ALA A 115 -19.04 23.14 -9.95
C ALA A 115 -19.75 22.05 -10.78
N LEU A 116 -19.02 21.00 -11.18
CA LEU A 116 -19.55 19.84 -11.91
C LEU A 116 -20.26 18.81 -11.03
N LEU A 117 -20.18 18.94 -9.70
CA LEU A 117 -20.82 18.07 -8.71
C LEU A 117 -22.14 18.66 -8.16
N LYS A 118 -22.69 19.69 -8.80
CA LYS A 118 -24.00 20.28 -8.49
C LYS A 118 -25.10 19.74 -9.38
#